data_AF-A0A524EDT8-F1
#
_entry.id   AF-A0A524EDT8-F1
#
_cell.length_a   1.000
_cell.length_b   1.000
_cell.length_c   1.000
_cell.angle_alpha   90.00
_cell.angle_beta   90.00
_cell.angle_gamma   90.00
#
_symmetry.space_group_name_H-M   'P 1'
#
loop_
_entity.id
_entity.type
_entity.pdbx_description
1 polymer ?
#
loop_
_entity_poly.entity_id
_entity_poly.type
_entity_poly.pdbx_seq_one_letter_code
_entity_poly.pdbx_strand_id
1 'polypeptide(L)'
;MEKGIMVTSDVVGNGLDETNEVNDNRKLDGHHDSVSYKPTDFKVLIVAWVVILLASSFSLILWREFGVGEPLWWPYITLFTLLAFFLLSLVVKAFKSLRSFTAIILIIFLFGFGGGWQWGIIPWIRNSTFWIDWTSSMPWALSSLVIHLLRLTPAIAVLFYLFSIKRKRTDFFLVKGEIKALVEPSRLLGMKEPKPWTNIGSIFAIVFTVGTLLFLLVSQTPTADDFIGVLPLLPVAIIIAAMNAFNEEFTLRAAPLSELWKKVGKQQALLLTTVYFGLGHFYGVPSGILGVLLSAFLGWFLGKSLLETKGFFWAWIIHFFPDIVIFTFYAMFP
;
A
#
# COMPACT_ATOMS: atom_id res chain seq x y z
N MET A 1 -93.37 -23.46 34.07
CA MET A 1 -93.80 -23.09 32.70
C MET A 1 -92.63 -23.35 31.77
N GLU A 2 -92.95 -23.99 30.67
CA GLU A 2 -92.12 -24.50 29.59
C GLU A 2 -91.18 -23.50 28.89
N LYS A 3 -90.17 -24.10 28.23
CA LYS A 3 -89.44 -23.68 27.01
C LYS A 3 -88.42 -22.54 27.19
N GLY A 4 -87.17 -22.63 26.74
CA GLY A 4 -86.54 -23.54 25.79
C GLY A 4 -86.04 -22.76 24.57
N ILE A 5 -84.75 -22.99 24.23
CA ILE A 5 -84.18 -23.10 22.87
C ILE A 5 -83.54 -21.85 22.22
N MET A 6 -82.22 -22.03 21.93
CA MET A 6 -81.40 -21.61 20.77
C MET A 6 -81.19 -20.12 20.44
N VAL A 7 -80.12 -19.67 19.76
CA VAL A 7 -78.72 -20.05 19.48
C VAL A 7 -78.21 -18.95 18.50
N THR A 8 -76.88 -18.72 18.50
CA THR A 8 -76.01 -18.09 17.47
C THR A 8 -75.98 -16.58 17.18
N SER A 9 -74.71 -16.12 17.10
CA SER A 9 -74.06 -15.21 16.11
C SER A 9 -74.58 -13.77 16.00
N ASP A 10 -73.79 -12.72 15.77
CA ASP A 10 -72.36 -12.44 15.64
C ASP A 10 -72.24 -10.89 15.63
N VAL A 11 -71.02 -10.37 15.76
CA VAL A 11 -70.51 -9.07 15.28
C VAL A 11 -70.77 -7.78 16.10
N VAL A 12 -69.68 -6.99 16.15
CA VAL A 12 -69.51 -5.55 16.47
C VAL A 12 -69.35 -5.26 17.98
N GLY A 13 -68.22 -4.75 18.49
CA GLY A 13 -67.05 -4.14 17.90
C GLY A 13 -66.61 -2.95 18.76
N ASN A 14 -65.31 -2.93 19.08
CA ASN A 14 -64.47 -1.83 19.55
C ASN A 14 -64.31 -1.56 21.05
N GLY A 15 -63.05 -1.67 21.49
CA GLY A 15 -62.60 -1.21 22.80
C GLY A 15 -61.20 -1.66 23.24
N LEU A 16 -60.23 -1.72 22.31
CA LEU A 16 -58.82 -1.35 22.52
C LEU A 16 -57.94 -2.19 23.49
N ASP A 17 -57.06 -3.03 22.93
CA ASP A 17 -55.64 -3.03 23.32
C ASP A 17 -54.78 -3.53 22.13
N GLU A 18 -53.94 -2.63 21.62
CA GLU A 18 -53.20 -2.75 20.36
C GLU A 18 -51.80 -3.37 20.54
N THR A 19 -51.49 -4.32 19.65
CA THR A 19 -50.17 -4.61 19.03
C THR A 19 -49.08 -5.19 19.94
N ASN A 20 -48.72 -6.47 19.90
CA ASN A 20 -48.14 -7.29 18.82
C ASN A 20 -46.99 -6.60 18.04
N GLU A 21 -45.75 -6.80 18.52
CA GLU A 21 -44.59 -6.99 17.64
C GLU A 21 -43.71 -8.13 18.18
N VAL A 22 -43.79 -9.27 17.49
CA VAL A 22 -42.93 -10.44 17.67
C VAL A 22 -41.57 -10.10 17.07
N ASN A 23 -40.60 -9.79 17.92
CA ASN A 23 -39.21 -9.60 17.52
C ASN A 23 -38.59 -10.95 17.11
N ASP A 24 -38.56 -11.20 15.80
CA ASP A 24 -37.78 -12.25 15.14
C ASP A 24 -36.28 -11.96 15.32
N ASN A 25 -35.75 -12.31 16.50
CA ASN A 25 -34.31 -12.38 16.77
C ASN A 25 -33.71 -13.60 16.05
N ARG A 26 -33.66 -13.53 14.72
CA ARG A 26 -32.71 -14.33 13.94
C ARG A 26 -31.31 -13.89 14.34
N LYS A 27 -30.69 -14.72 15.17
CA LYS A 27 -29.24 -14.80 15.39
C LYS A 27 -28.53 -14.61 14.05
N LEU A 28 -27.99 -13.42 13.85
CA LEU A 28 -26.86 -13.20 12.97
C LEU A 28 -25.66 -13.82 13.68
N ASP A 29 -25.51 -15.13 13.52
CA ASP A 29 -24.29 -15.85 13.85
C ASP A 29 -23.21 -15.34 12.88
N GLY A 30 -22.64 -14.17 13.23
CA GLY A 30 -21.38 -13.73 12.68
C GLY A 30 -20.38 -14.82 12.97
N HIS A 31 -19.90 -15.48 11.91
CA HIS A 31 -18.63 -16.17 11.90
C HIS A 31 -17.53 -15.13 12.22
N HIS A 32 -17.41 -14.76 13.48
CA HIS A 32 -16.16 -14.38 14.05
C HIS A 32 -15.31 -15.64 14.05
N ASP A 33 -14.55 -15.83 12.97
CA ASP A 33 -13.32 -16.58 13.03
C ASP A 33 -12.47 -15.92 14.12
N SER A 34 -12.66 -16.38 15.36
CA SER A 34 -11.80 -16.08 16.49
C SER A 34 -10.49 -16.83 16.25
N VAL A 35 -9.74 -16.35 15.26
CA VAL A 35 -8.36 -16.75 15.05
C VAL A 35 -7.65 -16.37 16.33
N SER A 36 -7.41 -17.37 17.19
CA SER A 36 -6.54 -17.28 18.36
C SER A 36 -5.22 -16.69 17.91
N TYR A 37 -5.07 -15.38 18.12
CA TYR A 37 -3.85 -14.69 17.75
C TYR A 37 -2.81 -15.07 18.78
N LYS A 38 -1.82 -15.88 18.37
CA LYS A 38 -0.65 -16.08 19.22
C LYS A 38 -0.06 -14.71 19.57
N PRO A 39 0.34 -14.47 20.83
CA PRO A 39 1.01 -13.24 21.21
C PRO A 39 2.19 -12.99 20.27
N THR A 40 2.31 -11.76 19.77
CA THR A 40 3.42 -11.37 18.91
C THR A 40 4.74 -11.67 19.63
N ASP A 41 5.59 -12.48 19.01
CA ASP A 41 6.94 -12.71 19.53
C ASP A 41 7.72 -11.39 19.44
N PHE A 42 8.02 -10.81 20.60
CA PHE A 42 8.68 -9.52 20.71
C PHE A 42 10.03 -9.47 19.98
N LYS A 43 10.77 -10.60 19.94
CA LYS A 43 12.05 -10.68 19.22
C LYS A 43 11.83 -10.61 17.72
N VAL A 44 10.82 -11.30 17.21
CA VAL A 44 10.42 -11.26 15.79
C VAL A 44 10.01 -9.85 15.40
N LEU A 45 9.26 -9.15 16.27
CA LEU A 45 8.85 -7.79 16.03
C LEU A 45 10.04 -6.81 15.97
N ILE A 46 10.98 -6.89 16.92
CA ILE A 46 12.19 -6.06 16.91
C ILE A 46 12.98 -6.27 15.62
N VAL A 47 13.22 -7.52 15.23
CA VAL A 47 13.97 -7.83 14.01
C VAL A 47 13.27 -7.25 12.77
N ALA A 48 11.94 -7.35 12.68
CA ALA A 48 11.20 -6.77 11.58
C ALA A 48 11.35 -5.24 11.51
N TRP A 49 11.30 -4.55 12.67
CA TRP A 49 11.55 -3.11 12.76
C TRP A 49 12.96 -2.71 12.35
N VAL A 50 13.98 -3.41 12.85
CA VAL A 50 15.38 -3.16 12.49
C VAL A 50 15.57 -3.32 10.99
N VAL A 51 15.05 -4.40 10.40
CA VAL A 51 15.14 -4.66 8.95
C VAL A 51 14.49 -3.55 8.12
N ILE A 52 13.29 -3.08 8.51
CA ILE A 52 12.62 -1.97 7.81
C ILE A 52 13.41 -0.68 7.94
N LEU A 53 13.79 -0.28 9.15
CA LEU A 53 14.46 1.01 9.38
C LEU A 53 15.82 1.06 8.68
N LEU A 54 16.57 -0.06 8.68
CA LEU A 54 17.84 -0.16 7.97
C LEU A 54 17.67 -0.04 6.45
N ALA A 55 16.69 -0.73 5.87
CA ALA A 55 16.45 -0.69 4.43
C ALA A 55 15.78 0.63 3.96
N SER A 56 15.08 1.32 4.85
CA SER A 56 14.41 2.60 4.58
C SER A 56 15.39 3.75 4.39
N SER A 57 14.87 4.89 3.95
CA SER A 57 15.59 6.17 3.93
C SER A 57 15.97 6.72 5.28
N PHE A 58 15.52 6.12 6.40
CA PHE A 58 15.74 6.68 7.74
C PHE A 58 17.21 7.06 7.97
N SER A 59 18.12 6.10 7.74
CA SER A 59 19.54 6.33 7.93
C SER A 59 20.12 7.35 6.94
N LEU A 60 19.62 7.37 5.71
CA LEU A 60 20.02 8.37 4.71
C LEU A 60 19.63 9.78 5.10
N ILE A 61 18.40 9.96 5.61
CA ILE A 61 17.90 11.24 6.12
C ILE A 61 18.82 11.72 7.26
N LEU A 62 19.20 10.82 8.18
CA LEU A 62 20.12 11.18 9.26
C LEU A 62 21.48 11.66 8.72
N TRP A 63 22.06 10.93 7.76
CA TRP A 63 23.37 11.29 7.19
C TRP A 63 23.34 12.58 6.38
N ARG A 64 22.30 12.80 5.58
CA ARG A 64 22.21 13.92 4.65
C ARG A 64 21.72 15.21 5.30
N GLU A 65 20.78 15.13 6.25
CA GLU A 65 20.20 16.31 6.90
C GLU A 65 20.96 16.73 8.17
N PHE A 66 21.60 15.78 8.87
CA PHE A 66 22.26 16.06 10.16
C PHE A 66 23.75 15.68 10.18
N GLY A 67 24.23 14.93 9.18
CA GLY A 67 25.63 14.54 9.04
C GLY A 67 26.41 15.44 8.07
N VAL A 68 27.61 15.01 7.72
CA VAL A 68 28.46 15.66 6.69
C VAL A 68 28.19 15.12 5.27
N GLY A 69 27.10 14.37 5.09
CA GLY A 69 26.79 13.62 3.87
C GLY A 69 26.77 12.11 4.08
N GLU A 70 26.28 11.38 3.07
CA GLU A 70 26.17 9.91 3.07
C GLU A 70 27.55 9.24 2.91
N PRO A 71 28.01 8.43 3.88
CA PRO A 71 29.27 7.72 3.74
C PRO A 71 29.19 6.63 2.64
N LEU A 72 30.18 6.55 1.77
CA LEU A 72 30.24 5.56 0.67
C LEU A 72 30.18 4.10 1.15
N TRP A 73 30.63 3.82 2.38
CA TRP A 73 30.62 2.49 2.97
C TRP A 73 29.26 2.11 3.59
N TRP A 74 28.36 3.07 3.81
CA TRP A 74 27.10 2.84 4.53
C TRP A 74 26.17 1.82 3.85
N PRO A 75 25.97 1.85 2.51
CA PRO A 75 25.15 0.84 1.84
C PRO A 75 25.65 -0.60 2.05
N TYR A 76 26.98 -0.80 2.18
CA TYR A 76 27.55 -2.12 2.42
C TYR A 76 27.28 -2.61 3.85
N ILE A 77 27.31 -1.73 4.85
CA ILE A 77 26.92 -2.09 6.21
C ILE A 77 25.45 -2.51 6.26
N THR A 78 24.57 -1.77 5.59
CA THR A 78 23.16 -2.14 5.44
C THR A 78 23.02 -3.49 4.73
N LEU A 79 23.72 -3.70 3.60
CA LEU A 79 23.71 -4.96 2.87
C LEU A 79 24.11 -6.15 3.75
N PHE A 80 25.26 -6.08 4.42
CA PHE A 80 25.77 -7.18 5.24
C PHE A 80 24.87 -7.43 6.45
N THR A 81 24.26 -6.40 7.02
CA THR A 81 23.32 -6.54 8.13
C THR A 81 22.02 -7.23 7.68
N LEU A 82 21.44 -6.80 6.54
CA LEU A 82 20.26 -7.45 5.97
C LEU A 82 20.55 -8.90 5.57
N LEU A 83 21.72 -9.15 4.97
CA LEU A 83 22.18 -10.50 4.64
C LEU A 83 22.33 -11.36 5.90
N ALA A 84 22.91 -10.82 6.98
CA ALA A 84 23.02 -11.52 8.24
C ALA A 84 21.63 -11.90 8.81
N PHE A 85 20.66 -10.98 8.81
CA PHE A 85 19.29 -11.30 9.23
C PHE A 85 18.64 -12.37 8.36
N PHE A 86 18.83 -12.30 7.04
CA PHE A 86 18.34 -13.33 6.13
C PHE A 86 18.99 -14.70 6.44
N LEU A 87 20.31 -14.77 6.56
CA LEU A 87 21.02 -16.02 6.88
C LEU A 87 20.61 -16.57 8.26
N LEU A 88 20.46 -15.71 9.27
CA LEU A 88 19.96 -16.10 10.60
C LEU A 88 18.54 -16.67 10.51
N SER A 89 17.68 -16.15 9.63
CA SER A 89 16.34 -16.72 9.38
C SER A 89 16.37 -18.11 8.71
N LEU A 90 17.49 -18.52 8.11
CA LEU A 90 17.66 -19.86 7.57
C LEU A 90 17.92 -20.89 8.68
N VAL A 91 18.75 -20.53 9.65
CA VAL A 91 19.29 -21.43 10.67
C VAL A 91 18.55 -21.34 12.02
N VAL A 92 18.26 -20.13 12.50
CA VAL A 92 17.68 -19.92 13.84
C VAL A 92 16.17 -20.12 13.82
N LYS A 93 15.68 -21.12 14.57
CA LYS A 93 14.25 -21.48 14.64
C LYS A 93 13.34 -20.29 14.97
N ALA A 94 13.78 -19.41 15.87
CA ALA A 94 13.03 -18.21 16.26
C ALA A 94 12.77 -17.24 15.10
N PHE A 95 13.69 -17.14 14.13
CA PHE A 95 13.61 -16.18 13.03
C PHE A 95 13.14 -16.79 11.71
N LYS A 96 12.91 -18.11 11.65
CA LYS A 96 12.41 -18.78 10.43
C LYS A 96 11.11 -18.16 9.89
N SER A 97 10.28 -17.59 10.76
CA SER A 97 9.04 -16.91 10.39
C SER A 97 9.26 -15.65 9.55
N LEU A 98 10.44 -15.01 9.62
CA LEU A 98 10.78 -13.77 8.90
C LEU A 98 11.58 -14.01 7.63
N ARG A 99 11.87 -15.26 7.26
CA ARG A 99 12.72 -15.57 6.11
C ARG A 99 12.24 -14.93 4.81
N SER A 100 10.96 -15.08 4.52
CA SER A 100 10.38 -14.55 3.29
C SER A 100 10.38 -13.03 3.29
N PHE A 101 9.99 -12.43 4.42
CA PHE A 101 10.02 -10.99 4.61
C PHE A 101 11.43 -10.39 4.45
N THR A 102 12.43 -10.95 5.12
CA THR A 102 13.83 -10.48 5.03
C THR A 102 14.41 -10.66 3.64
N ALA A 103 14.07 -11.73 2.93
CA ALA A 103 14.46 -11.91 1.53
C ALA A 103 13.86 -10.83 0.62
N ILE A 104 12.56 -10.52 0.77
CA ILE A 104 11.90 -9.47 0.00
C ILE A 104 12.57 -8.11 0.24
N ILE A 105 12.79 -7.72 1.50
CA ILE A 105 13.45 -6.45 1.82
C ILE A 105 14.89 -6.42 1.29
N LEU A 106 15.64 -7.51 1.38
CA LEU A 106 16.98 -7.62 0.81
C LEU A 106 16.98 -7.47 -0.71
N ILE A 107 16.03 -8.09 -1.42
CA ILE A 107 15.87 -7.92 -2.88
C ILE A 107 15.62 -6.44 -3.19
N ILE A 108 14.67 -5.80 -2.51
CA ILE A 108 14.32 -4.40 -2.74
C ILE A 108 15.55 -3.49 -2.54
N PHE A 109 16.29 -3.72 -1.46
CA PHE A 109 17.52 -2.98 -1.15
C PHE A 109 18.63 -3.20 -2.20
N LEU A 110 18.86 -4.44 -2.64
CA LEU A 110 19.86 -4.77 -3.69
C LEU A 110 19.57 -4.06 -5.01
N PHE A 111 18.29 -3.87 -5.34
CA PHE A 111 17.91 -3.11 -6.52
C PHE A 111 18.05 -1.59 -6.34
N GLY A 112 18.29 -1.09 -5.13
CA GLY A 112 18.29 0.33 -4.82
C GLY A 112 16.90 0.94 -4.99
N PHE A 113 15.84 0.16 -4.74
CA PHE A 113 14.47 0.59 -4.94
C PHE A 113 13.83 1.12 -3.66
N GLY A 114 13.21 2.29 -3.77
CA GLY A 114 12.65 3.02 -2.63
C GLY A 114 13.70 3.90 -1.96
N GLY A 115 13.32 5.12 -1.59
CA GLY A 115 14.01 5.83 -0.53
C GLY A 115 15.34 6.53 -0.81
N GLY A 116 15.60 6.90 -2.06
CA GLY A 116 16.68 7.85 -2.38
C GLY A 116 18.11 7.30 -2.29
N TRP A 117 18.27 5.98 -2.16
CA TRP A 117 19.56 5.29 -2.25
C TRP A 117 20.23 5.56 -3.60
N GLN A 118 21.51 5.91 -3.58
CA GLN A 118 22.35 6.05 -4.78
C GLN A 118 23.14 4.77 -5.09
N TRP A 119 22.80 3.68 -4.40
CA TRP A 119 23.46 2.38 -4.47
C TRP A 119 22.45 1.29 -4.82
N GLY A 120 22.90 0.25 -5.52
CA GLY A 120 22.09 -0.88 -5.97
C GLY A 120 22.04 -1.00 -7.48
N ILE A 121 21.36 -2.04 -7.99
CA ILE A 121 21.33 -2.35 -9.43
C ILE A 121 20.75 -1.20 -10.26
N ILE A 122 19.63 -0.59 -9.82
CA ILE A 122 18.99 0.48 -10.59
C ILE A 122 19.88 1.75 -10.62
N PRO A 123 20.36 2.29 -9.48
CA PRO A 123 21.29 3.43 -9.52
C PRO A 123 22.58 3.13 -10.30
N TRP A 124 23.13 1.92 -10.18
CA TRP A 124 24.34 1.52 -10.91
C TRP A 124 24.13 1.56 -12.44
N ILE A 125 23.01 1.01 -12.93
CA ILE A 125 22.65 1.09 -14.36
C ILE A 125 22.47 2.56 -14.77
N ARG A 126 21.70 3.33 -14.00
CA ARG A 126 21.35 4.73 -14.33
C ARG A 126 22.54 5.68 -14.32
N ASN A 127 23.56 5.39 -13.53
CA ASN A 127 24.78 6.19 -13.43
C ASN A 127 25.86 5.76 -14.44
N SER A 128 25.62 4.73 -15.25
CA SER A 128 26.56 4.33 -16.30
C SER A 128 26.55 5.33 -17.46
N THR A 129 27.71 5.58 -18.06
CA THR A 129 27.84 6.47 -19.23
C THR A 129 26.95 6.03 -20.37
N PHE A 130 26.94 4.72 -20.67
CA PHE A 130 26.06 4.15 -21.68
C PHE A 130 24.57 4.49 -21.46
N TRP A 131 24.07 4.35 -20.22
CA TRP A 131 22.67 4.67 -19.93
C TRP A 131 22.36 6.16 -20.09
N ILE A 132 23.24 7.02 -19.59
CA ILE A 132 23.09 8.48 -19.66
C ILE A 132 23.09 8.93 -21.12
N ASP A 133 24.08 8.50 -21.92
CA ASP A 133 24.20 8.85 -23.34
C ASP A 133 23.00 8.33 -24.14
N TRP A 134 22.57 7.08 -23.88
CA TRP A 134 21.45 6.49 -24.57
C TRP A 134 20.13 7.19 -24.25
N THR A 135 19.82 7.42 -22.97
CA THR A 135 18.54 8.02 -22.55
C THR A 135 18.46 9.52 -22.84
N SER A 136 19.58 10.23 -22.85
CA SER A 136 19.63 11.65 -23.25
C SER A 136 19.43 11.88 -24.75
N SER A 137 19.68 10.86 -25.58
CA SER A 137 19.44 10.91 -27.02
C SER A 137 17.96 10.70 -27.43
N MET A 138 17.10 10.33 -26.47
CA MET A 138 15.69 9.99 -26.73
C MET A 138 14.73 11.12 -26.42
N PRO A 139 13.55 11.18 -27.08
CA PRO A 139 12.44 11.99 -26.60
C PRO A 139 12.05 11.59 -25.17
N TRP A 140 11.62 12.58 -24.38
CA TRP A 140 11.23 12.39 -22.97
C TRP A 140 10.31 11.19 -22.75
N ALA A 141 9.29 11.02 -23.60
CA ALA A 141 8.33 9.93 -23.49
C ALA A 141 8.99 8.54 -23.49
N LEU A 142 9.93 8.30 -24.41
CA LEU A 142 10.62 7.01 -24.55
C LEU A 142 11.62 6.81 -23.40
N SER A 143 12.39 7.85 -23.07
CA SER A 143 13.33 7.83 -21.94
C SER A 143 12.61 7.51 -20.62
N SER A 144 11.49 8.19 -20.36
CA SER A 144 10.67 7.99 -19.17
C SER A 144 10.05 6.59 -19.11
N LEU A 145 9.57 6.04 -20.22
CA LEU A 145 9.08 4.64 -20.27
C LEU A 145 10.19 3.65 -19.92
N VAL A 146 11.38 3.81 -20.50
CA VAL A 146 12.53 2.92 -20.26
C VAL A 146 12.98 3.00 -18.79
N ILE A 147 12.99 4.19 -18.18
CA ILE A 147 13.27 4.36 -16.76
C ILE A 147 12.26 3.59 -15.90
N HIS A 148 10.97 3.67 -16.22
CA HIS A 148 9.93 2.99 -15.44
C HIS A 148 9.90 1.47 -15.67
N LEU A 149 10.29 1.00 -16.86
CA LEU A 149 10.55 -0.42 -17.13
C LEU A 149 11.70 -0.94 -16.27
N LEU A 150 12.80 -0.19 -16.19
CA LEU A 150 13.90 -0.54 -15.29
C LEU A 150 13.43 -0.54 -13.82
N ARG A 151 12.62 0.44 -13.42
CA ARG A 151 12.08 0.49 -12.05
C ARG A 151 11.14 -0.67 -11.73
N LEU A 152 10.51 -1.36 -12.71
CA LEU A 152 9.69 -2.56 -12.47
C LEU A 152 10.49 -3.82 -12.13
N THR A 153 11.80 -3.83 -12.36
CA THR A 153 12.64 -5.01 -12.12
C THR A 153 12.62 -5.56 -10.68
N PRO A 154 12.51 -4.76 -9.59
CA PRO A 154 12.36 -5.28 -8.23
C PRO A 154 11.03 -6.02 -8.04
N ALA A 155 9.92 -5.53 -8.60
CA ALA A 155 8.64 -6.25 -8.57
C ALA A 155 8.76 -7.61 -9.26
N ILE A 156 9.44 -7.68 -10.41
CA ILE A 156 9.70 -8.93 -11.12
C ILE A 156 10.54 -9.88 -10.27
N ALA A 157 11.60 -9.39 -9.64
CA ALA A 157 12.46 -10.20 -8.76
C ALA A 157 11.71 -10.73 -7.54
N VAL A 158 10.88 -9.90 -6.90
CA VAL A 158 10.04 -10.29 -5.76
C VAL A 158 8.95 -11.29 -6.19
N LEU A 159 8.32 -11.10 -7.36
CA LEU A 159 7.37 -12.08 -7.91
C LEU A 159 8.03 -13.43 -8.15
N PHE A 160 9.19 -13.43 -8.81
CA PHE A 160 9.96 -14.65 -9.04
C PHE A 160 10.31 -15.35 -7.72
N TYR A 161 10.77 -14.59 -6.73
CA TYR A 161 11.05 -15.10 -5.39
C TYR A 161 9.81 -15.76 -4.77
N LEU A 162 8.69 -15.06 -4.71
CA LEU A 162 7.44 -15.56 -4.12
C LEU A 162 6.95 -16.83 -4.83
N PHE A 163 7.01 -16.88 -6.16
CA PHE A 163 6.65 -18.08 -6.91
C PHE A 163 7.64 -19.23 -6.70
N SER A 164 8.94 -18.95 -6.55
CA SER A 164 9.95 -19.99 -6.28
C SER A 164 9.74 -20.70 -4.94
N ILE A 165 9.18 -19.99 -3.95
CA ILE A 165 8.76 -20.57 -2.66
C ILE A 165 7.30 -21.03 -2.67
N LYS A 166 6.71 -21.22 -3.86
CA LYS A 166 5.37 -21.75 -4.12
C LYS A 166 4.21 -20.92 -3.54
N ARG A 167 4.39 -19.60 -3.37
CA ARG A 167 3.26 -18.71 -3.08
C ARG A 167 2.34 -18.61 -4.28
N LYS A 168 1.04 -18.57 -4.02
CA LYS A 168 0.02 -18.26 -5.02
C LYS A 168 -0.26 -16.76 -5.02
N ARG A 169 -0.78 -16.24 -6.12
CA ARG A 169 -1.16 -14.82 -6.25
C ARG A 169 -2.07 -14.34 -5.11
N THR A 170 -2.96 -15.19 -4.62
CA THR A 170 -3.84 -14.92 -3.48
C THR A 170 -3.09 -14.74 -2.16
N ASP A 171 -1.93 -15.37 -1.98
CA ASP A 171 -1.17 -15.33 -0.73
C ASP A 171 -0.54 -13.95 -0.51
N PHE A 172 -0.22 -13.24 -1.60
CA PHE A 172 0.40 -11.92 -1.60
C PHE A 172 -0.47 -10.84 -2.26
N PHE A 173 -1.79 -11.03 -2.17
CA PHE A 173 -2.81 -10.07 -2.58
C PHE A 173 -2.85 -9.72 -4.07
N LEU A 174 -2.09 -10.37 -4.95
CA LEU A 174 -2.06 -10.10 -6.40
C LEU A 174 -3.27 -10.69 -7.15
N VAL A 175 -4.45 -10.43 -6.62
CA VAL A 175 -5.76 -10.78 -7.15
C VAL A 175 -6.69 -9.58 -6.95
N LYS A 176 -7.87 -9.58 -7.58
CA LYS A 176 -8.84 -8.49 -7.43
C LYS A 176 -9.31 -8.32 -5.97
N GLY A 177 -9.50 -9.44 -5.26
CA GLY A 177 -10.08 -9.45 -3.91
C GLY A 177 -11.57 -9.10 -3.88
N GLU A 178 -12.08 -8.93 -2.67
CA GLU A 178 -13.46 -8.56 -2.38
C GLU A 178 -13.62 -7.04 -2.38
N ILE A 179 -13.83 -6.46 -3.56
CA ILE A 179 -13.89 -5.00 -3.74
C ILE A 179 -15.03 -4.32 -2.96
N LYS A 180 -16.05 -5.09 -2.53
CA LYS A 180 -17.19 -4.62 -1.74
C LYS A 180 -17.05 -4.90 -0.23
N ALA A 181 -15.91 -5.44 0.21
CA ALA A 181 -15.65 -5.71 1.62
C ALA A 181 -15.87 -4.45 2.47
N LEU A 182 -16.16 -4.64 3.75
CA LEU A 182 -16.40 -3.54 4.66
C LEU A 182 -15.07 -3.00 5.20
N VAL A 183 -14.96 -1.67 5.23
CA VAL A 183 -13.89 -0.98 5.93
C VAL A 183 -14.15 -1.10 7.43
N GLU A 184 -13.20 -1.65 8.17
CA GLU A 184 -13.31 -1.67 9.64
C GLU A 184 -13.32 -0.23 10.19
N PRO A 185 -14.17 0.10 11.19
CA PRO A 185 -14.21 1.41 11.83
C PRO A 185 -12.82 1.91 12.23
N SER A 186 -12.58 3.18 11.99
CA SER A 186 -11.26 3.78 12.23
C SER A 186 -11.42 5.22 12.68
N ARG A 187 -10.82 5.54 13.84
CA ARG A 187 -10.74 6.91 14.35
C ARG A 187 -10.00 7.82 13.38
N LEU A 188 -8.97 7.31 12.70
CA LEU A 188 -8.18 8.07 11.74
C LEU A 188 -8.99 8.46 10.49
N LEU A 189 -10.02 7.69 10.15
CA LEU A 189 -10.95 8.01 9.06
C LEU A 189 -12.20 8.77 9.53
N GLY A 190 -12.33 9.04 10.83
CA GLY A 190 -13.57 9.57 11.41
C GLY A 190 -14.77 8.63 11.27
N MET A 191 -14.53 7.33 11.05
CA MET A 191 -15.58 6.35 10.78
C MET A 191 -15.95 5.58 12.05
N LYS A 192 -17.21 5.72 12.48
CA LYS A 192 -17.79 4.97 13.60
C LYS A 192 -18.40 3.64 13.17
N GLU A 193 -18.92 3.58 11.96
CA GLU A 193 -19.62 2.41 11.41
C GLU A 193 -18.90 1.85 10.18
N PRO A 194 -18.94 0.52 9.96
CA PRO A 194 -18.38 -0.08 8.76
C PRO A 194 -19.10 0.42 7.50
N LYS A 195 -18.35 0.75 6.46
CA LYS A 195 -18.89 1.09 5.13
C LYS A 195 -18.17 0.30 4.04
N PRO A 196 -18.80 0.01 2.90
CA PRO A 196 -18.14 -0.70 1.81
C PRO A 196 -16.91 0.05 1.28
N TRP A 197 -15.87 -0.70 0.91
CA TRP A 197 -14.68 -0.15 0.23
C TRP A 197 -15.01 0.55 -1.09
N THR A 198 -16.10 0.19 -1.78
CA THR A 198 -16.58 0.93 -2.96
C THR A 198 -16.96 2.38 -2.65
N ASN A 199 -17.40 2.67 -1.43
CA ASN A 199 -17.70 4.02 -1.00
C ASN A 199 -16.41 4.72 -0.55
N ILE A 200 -15.78 4.18 0.50
CA ILE A 200 -14.62 4.82 1.14
C ILE A 200 -13.42 4.89 0.19
N GLY A 201 -13.11 3.79 -0.50
CA GLY A 201 -11.99 3.75 -1.45
C GLY A 201 -12.17 4.74 -2.60
N SER A 202 -13.39 4.90 -3.14
CA SER A 202 -13.67 5.87 -4.20
C SER A 202 -13.53 7.32 -3.72
N ILE A 203 -14.05 7.63 -2.52
CA ILE A 203 -13.88 8.96 -1.91
C ILE A 203 -12.40 9.27 -1.75
N PHE A 204 -11.62 8.35 -1.17
CA PHE A 204 -10.19 8.57 -0.96
C PHE A 204 -9.38 8.61 -2.25
N ALA A 205 -9.75 7.85 -3.30
CA ALA A 205 -9.16 8.00 -4.62
C ALA A 205 -9.29 9.44 -5.15
N ILE A 206 -10.50 10.03 -5.04
CA ILE A 206 -10.74 11.42 -5.43
C ILE A 206 -9.94 12.38 -4.53
N VAL A 207 -10.01 12.21 -3.20
CA VAL A 207 -9.32 13.08 -2.24
C VAL A 207 -7.82 13.09 -2.47
N PHE A 208 -7.19 11.93 -2.65
CA PHE A 208 -5.75 11.87 -2.91
C PHE A 208 -5.38 12.45 -4.28
N THR A 209 -6.21 12.24 -5.31
CA THR A 209 -5.97 12.81 -6.64
C THR A 209 -6.06 14.35 -6.62
N VAL A 210 -7.14 14.88 -6.03
CA VAL A 210 -7.33 16.33 -5.89
C VAL A 210 -6.27 16.94 -4.98
N GLY A 211 -5.96 16.30 -3.85
CA GLY A 211 -4.91 16.77 -2.95
C GLY A 211 -3.54 16.84 -3.63
N THR A 212 -3.20 15.83 -4.45
CA THR A 212 -1.97 15.80 -5.24
C THR A 212 -1.96 16.90 -6.31
N LEU A 213 -3.07 17.09 -7.02
CA LEU A 213 -3.21 18.18 -7.98
C LEU A 213 -3.00 19.55 -7.32
N LEU A 214 -3.64 19.81 -6.18
CA LEU A 214 -3.49 21.07 -5.45
C LEU A 214 -2.05 21.26 -4.96
N PHE A 215 -1.41 20.21 -4.45
CA PHE A 215 0.00 20.25 -4.04
C PHE A 215 0.92 20.63 -5.21
N LEU A 216 0.71 20.01 -6.38
CA LEU A 216 1.51 20.28 -7.57
C LEU A 216 1.24 21.68 -8.15
N LEU A 217 -0.01 22.14 -8.17
CA LEU A 217 -0.37 23.50 -8.61
C LEU A 217 0.25 24.60 -7.74
N VAL A 218 0.41 24.35 -6.43
CA VAL A 218 1.12 25.27 -5.54
C VAL A 218 2.63 25.25 -5.79
N SER A 219 3.16 24.10 -6.22
CA SER A 219 4.59 23.94 -6.50
C SER A 219 4.99 24.48 -7.87
N GLN A 220 4.11 24.37 -8.86
CA GLN A 220 4.34 24.77 -10.24
C GLN A 220 3.00 25.07 -10.93
N THR A 221 2.86 26.27 -11.50
CA THR A 221 1.61 26.71 -12.15
C THR A 221 1.73 26.53 -13.66
N PRO A 222 1.00 25.58 -14.29
CA PRO A 222 1.02 25.40 -15.73
C PRO A 222 0.29 26.54 -16.46
N THR A 223 0.82 26.91 -17.62
CA THR A 223 0.18 27.80 -18.60
C THR A 223 -0.78 27.02 -19.49
N ALA A 224 -1.61 27.73 -20.27
CA ALA A 224 -2.49 27.09 -21.26
C ALA A 224 -1.69 26.30 -22.32
N ASP A 225 -0.51 26.78 -22.70
CA ASP A 225 0.35 26.13 -23.68
C ASP A 225 0.92 24.81 -23.14
N ASP A 226 1.25 24.75 -21.84
CA ASP A 226 1.69 23.51 -21.19
C ASP A 226 0.60 22.42 -21.24
N PHE A 227 -0.66 22.81 -21.02
CA PHE A 227 -1.80 21.90 -21.14
C PHE A 227 -1.97 21.37 -22.56
N ILE A 228 -1.82 22.22 -23.58
CA ILE A 228 -1.92 21.79 -24.98
C ILE A 228 -0.75 20.87 -25.34
N GLY A 229 0.47 21.23 -24.89
CA GLY A 229 1.69 20.49 -25.16
C GLY A 229 1.71 19.08 -24.55
N VAL A 230 1.05 18.87 -23.41
CA VAL A 230 1.01 17.55 -22.76
C VAL A 230 -0.03 16.59 -23.33
N LEU A 231 -1.05 17.08 -24.06
CA LEU A 231 -2.14 16.21 -24.58
C LEU A 231 -1.62 14.98 -25.34
N PRO A 232 -0.62 15.09 -26.25
CA PRO A 232 -0.06 13.93 -26.94
C PRO A 232 0.71 12.97 -26.02
N LEU A 233 1.18 13.44 -24.85
CA LEU A 233 1.96 12.69 -23.88
C LEU A 233 1.10 11.99 -22.81
N LEU A 234 -0.18 12.36 -22.68
CA LEU A 234 -1.09 11.77 -21.70
C LEU A 234 -1.14 10.24 -21.73
N PRO A 235 -1.20 9.55 -22.89
CA PRO A 235 -1.18 8.09 -22.91
C PRO A 235 0.09 7.51 -22.26
N VAL A 236 1.24 8.16 -22.45
CA VAL A 236 2.52 7.74 -21.86
C VAL A 236 2.53 7.99 -20.36
N ALA A 237 2.06 9.16 -19.91
CA ALA A 237 1.93 9.48 -18.48
C ALA A 237 1.01 8.48 -17.76
N ILE A 238 -0.11 8.07 -18.37
CA ILE A 238 -1.02 7.07 -17.83
C ILE A 238 -0.36 5.69 -17.72
N ILE A 239 0.39 5.25 -18.74
CA ILE A 239 1.13 3.98 -18.70
C ILE A 239 2.16 4.01 -17.58
N ILE A 240 2.93 5.09 -17.48
CA ILE A 240 3.94 5.26 -16.43
C ILE A 240 3.29 5.24 -15.04
N ALA A 241 2.18 5.96 -14.85
CA ALA A 241 1.42 5.96 -13.61
C ALA A 241 0.96 4.54 -13.21
N ALA A 242 0.46 3.77 -14.17
CA ALA A 242 0.03 2.39 -13.92
C ALA A 242 1.21 1.50 -13.48
N MET A 243 2.36 1.64 -14.14
CA MET A 243 3.59 0.90 -13.82
C MET A 243 4.15 1.31 -12.46
N ASN A 244 4.21 2.60 -12.15
CA ASN A 244 4.72 3.12 -10.88
C ASN A 244 3.84 2.68 -9.71
N ALA A 245 2.53 2.94 -9.78
CA ALA A 245 1.58 2.51 -8.76
C ALA A 245 1.63 0.99 -8.55
N PHE A 246 1.65 0.20 -9.63
CA PHE A 246 1.81 -1.25 -9.52
C PHE A 246 3.08 -1.63 -8.76
N ASN A 247 4.21 -1.07 -9.17
CA ASN A 247 5.50 -1.41 -8.61
C ASN A 247 5.60 -1.05 -7.13
N GLU A 248 5.18 0.16 -6.75
CA GLU A 248 5.26 0.63 -5.37
C GLU A 248 4.27 -0.11 -4.47
N GLU A 249 3.02 -0.30 -4.90
CA GLU A 249 2.03 -1.07 -4.15
C GLU A 249 2.46 -2.52 -3.97
N PHE A 250 2.95 -3.16 -5.04
CA PHE A 250 3.31 -4.57 -4.98
C PHE A 250 4.57 -4.79 -4.14
N THR A 251 5.64 -4.07 -4.50
CA THR A 251 6.99 -4.28 -3.96
C THR A 251 7.11 -3.77 -2.53
N LEU A 252 6.59 -2.58 -2.22
CA LEU A 252 6.79 -1.93 -0.92
C LEU A 252 5.67 -2.27 0.09
N ARG A 253 4.54 -2.79 -0.38
CA ARG A 253 3.37 -3.08 0.46
C ARG A 253 2.89 -4.51 0.34
N ALA A 254 2.29 -4.92 -0.77
CA ALA A 254 1.60 -6.20 -0.87
C ALA A 254 2.50 -7.39 -0.50
N ALA A 255 3.70 -7.46 -1.09
CA ALA A 255 4.63 -8.56 -0.84
C ALA A 255 5.23 -8.53 0.59
N PRO A 256 5.75 -7.40 1.13
CA PRO A 256 6.19 -7.37 2.52
C PRO A 256 5.07 -7.64 3.52
N LEU A 257 3.89 -7.05 3.30
CA LEU A 257 2.74 -7.17 4.20
C LEU A 257 2.24 -8.60 4.29
N SER A 258 2.18 -9.32 3.15
CA SER A 258 1.67 -10.71 3.09
C SER A 258 2.48 -11.70 3.91
N GLU A 259 3.79 -11.49 3.99
CA GLU A 259 4.70 -12.36 4.73
C GLU A 259 4.80 -12.00 6.21
N LEU A 260 4.30 -10.82 6.59
CA LEU A 260 4.52 -10.23 7.91
C LEU A 260 3.27 -10.22 8.80
N TRP A 261 2.08 -9.94 8.27
CA TRP A 261 0.90 -9.63 9.09
C TRP A 261 0.47 -10.75 10.03
N LYS A 262 0.53 -12.02 9.60
CA LYS A 262 0.23 -13.17 10.46
C LYS A 262 1.31 -13.48 11.50
N LYS A 263 2.48 -12.85 11.39
CA LYS A 263 3.66 -13.13 12.25
C LYS A 263 3.80 -12.10 13.36
N VAL A 264 3.52 -10.83 13.07
CA VAL A 264 3.68 -9.73 14.04
C VAL A 264 2.36 -9.03 14.39
N GLY A 265 1.26 -9.40 13.74
CA GLY A 265 -0.05 -8.78 13.89
C GLY A 265 -0.37 -7.74 12.82
N LYS A 266 -1.67 -7.59 12.53
CA LYS A 266 -2.21 -6.64 11.53
C LYS A 266 -1.67 -5.23 11.74
N GLN A 267 -1.75 -4.72 12.97
CA GLN A 267 -1.36 -3.34 13.29
C GLN A 267 0.13 -3.09 13.09
N GLN A 268 0.99 -3.96 13.62
CA GLN A 268 2.44 -3.80 13.49
C GLN A 268 2.91 -3.97 12.04
N ALA A 269 2.36 -4.92 11.29
CA ALA A 269 2.73 -5.11 9.90
C ALA A 269 2.29 -3.94 9.00
N LEU A 270 1.11 -3.36 9.27
CA LEU A 270 0.68 -2.12 8.64
C LEU A 270 1.63 -0.98 8.99
N LEU A 271 1.98 -0.82 10.26
CA LEU A 271 2.85 0.27 10.71
C LEU A 271 4.26 0.16 10.10
N LEU A 272 4.83 -1.05 10.04
CA LEU A 272 6.12 -1.34 9.41
C LEU A 272 6.15 -0.94 7.93
N THR A 273 5.16 -1.39 7.14
CA THR A 273 5.08 -1.06 5.71
C THR A 273 4.71 0.41 5.46
N THR A 274 3.91 1.01 6.35
CA THR A 274 3.57 2.44 6.34
C THR A 274 4.81 3.31 6.55
N VAL A 275 5.61 3.02 7.58
CA VAL A 275 6.84 3.76 7.88
C VAL A 275 7.84 3.60 6.74
N TYR A 276 7.98 2.38 6.20
CA TYR A 276 8.86 2.13 5.06
C TYR A 276 8.49 2.99 3.85
N PHE A 277 7.20 3.00 3.49
CA PHE A 277 6.70 3.77 2.35
C PHE A 277 6.78 5.29 2.58
N GLY A 278 6.37 5.77 3.76
CA GLY A 278 6.41 7.17 4.13
C GLY A 278 7.83 7.74 4.11
N LEU A 279 8.78 7.08 4.78
CA LEU A 279 10.19 7.51 4.77
C LEU A 279 10.78 7.52 3.35
N GLY A 280 10.33 6.59 2.50
CA GLY A 280 10.73 6.53 1.10
C GLY A 280 10.42 7.80 0.30
N HIS A 281 9.49 8.63 0.78
CA HIS A 281 9.06 9.87 0.14
C HIS A 281 9.78 11.11 0.64
N PHE A 282 10.70 11.02 1.61
CA PHE A 282 11.40 12.21 2.10
C PHE A 282 12.14 12.96 0.97
N TYR A 283 12.73 12.23 0.02
CA TYR A 283 13.33 12.78 -1.21
C TYR A 283 12.49 12.50 -2.47
N GLY A 284 11.24 12.05 -2.30
CA GLY A 284 10.31 11.69 -3.38
C GLY A 284 9.28 12.79 -3.62
N VAL A 285 8.14 12.45 -4.24
CA VAL A 285 7.02 13.37 -4.42
C VAL A 285 5.76 12.80 -3.77
N PRO A 286 5.12 13.52 -2.83
CA PRO A 286 5.55 14.80 -2.24
C PRO A 286 6.83 14.64 -1.38
N SER A 287 7.66 15.68 -1.28
CA SER A 287 8.96 15.62 -0.59
C SER A 287 8.92 16.16 0.84
N GLY A 288 10.01 15.95 1.58
CA GLY A 288 10.24 16.47 2.92
C GLY A 288 9.35 15.83 3.99
N ILE A 289 9.28 16.46 5.17
CA ILE A 289 8.50 15.96 6.31
C ILE A 289 7.01 15.83 5.96
N LEU A 290 6.46 16.83 5.25
CA LEU A 290 5.06 16.78 4.82
C LEU A 290 4.81 15.60 3.87
N GLY A 291 5.73 15.36 2.93
CA GLY A 291 5.68 14.19 2.07
C GLY A 291 5.70 12.88 2.82
N VAL A 292 6.58 12.73 3.82
CA VAL A 292 6.60 11.54 4.69
C VAL A 292 5.24 11.33 5.37
N LEU A 293 4.63 12.37 5.92
CA LEU A 293 3.36 12.27 6.63
C LEU A 293 2.19 11.91 5.69
N LEU A 294 2.10 12.59 4.54
CA LEU A 294 1.05 12.33 3.54
C LEU A 294 1.19 10.92 2.95
N SER A 295 2.40 10.54 2.55
CA SER A 295 2.66 9.21 2.00
C SER A 295 2.52 8.11 3.05
N ALA A 296 2.87 8.36 4.32
CA ALA A 296 2.58 7.41 5.40
C ALA A 296 1.07 7.21 5.58
N PHE A 297 0.27 8.28 5.57
CA PHE A 297 -1.19 8.14 5.66
C PHE A 297 -1.77 7.35 4.47
N LEU A 298 -1.33 7.68 3.25
CA LEU A 298 -1.69 6.93 2.05
C LEU A 298 -1.28 5.45 2.17
N GLY A 299 -0.02 5.18 2.50
CA GLY A 299 0.52 3.82 2.63
C GLY A 299 -0.22 2.99 3.68
N TRP A 300 -0.58 3.59 4.81
CA TRP A 300 -1.43 2.95 5.83
C TRP A 300 -2.81 2.60 5.27
N PHE A 301 -3.46 3.55 4.58
CA PHE A 301 -4.79 3.36 4.03
C PHE A 301 -4.82 2.27 2.95
N LEU A 302 -3.81 2.26 2.06
CA LEU A 302 -3.68 1.25 1.01
C LEU A 302 -3.31 -0.12 1.57
N GLY A 303 -2.42 -0.19 2.57
CA GLY A 303 -2.15 -1.42 3.30
C GLY A 303 -3.39 -1.98 3.99
N LYS A 304 -4.20 -1.12 4.62
CA LYS A 304 -5.50 -1.51 5.20
C LYS A 304 -6.43 -2.10 4.14
N SER A 305 -6.47 -1.51 2.94
CA SER A 305 -7.27 -2.03 1.82
C SER A 305 -6.86 -3.45 1.41
N LEU A 306 -5.55 -3.74 1.35
CA LEU A 306 -5.04 -5.08 1.04
C LEU A 306 -5.50 -6.11 2.07
N LEU A 307 -5.42 -5.76 3.36
CA LEU A 307 -5.79 -6.69 4.43
C LEU A 307 -7.30 -6.92 4.55
N GLU A 308 -8.12 -5.92 4.25
CA GLU A 308 -9.58 -6.00 4.41
C GLU A 308 -10.26 -6.57 3.17
N THR A 309 -9.76 -6.25 1.98
CA THR A 309 -10.34 -6.75 0.71
C THR A 309 -9.66 -8.03 0.22
N LYS A 310 -8.53 -8.40 0.83
CA LYS A 310 -7.68 -9.53 0.42
C LYS A 310 -7.27 -9.47 -1.07
N GLY A 311 -7.13 -8.26 -1.61
CA GLY A 311 -6.73 -8.07 -3.01
C GLY A 311 -6.10 -6.72 -3.29
N PHE A 312 -5.52 -6.62 -4.48
CA PHE A 312 -4.69 -5.51 -4.94
C PHE A 312 -5.48 -4.32 -5.46
N PHE A 313 -6.74 -4.54 -5.86
CA PHE A 313 -7.50 -3.59 -6.67
C PHE A 313 -7.55 -2.19 -6.06
N TRP A 314 -7.94 -2.07 -4.79
CA TRP A 314 -8.07 -0.78 -4.12
C TRP A 314 -6.72 -0.12 -3.89
N ALA A 315 -5.72 -0.87 -3.42
CA ALA A 315 -4.36 -0.37 -3.24
C ALA A 315 -3.83 0.26 -4.53
N TRP A 316 -3.99 -0.44 -5.66
CA TRP A 316 -3.53 0.02 -6.95
C TRP A 316 -4.31 1.21 -7.49
N ILE A 317 -5.65 1.13 -7.55
CA ILE A 317 -6.45 2.18 -8.19
C ILE A 317 -6.36 3.51 -7.44
N ILE A 318 -6.30 3.48 -6.11
CA ILE A 318 -6.23 4.69 -5.30
C ILE A 318 -4.86 5.38 -5.45
N HIS A 319 -3.78 4.63 -5.67
CA HIS A 319 -2.45 5.19 -5.94
C HIS A 319 -2.31 5.64 -7.41
N PHE A 320 -2.87 4.87 -8.33
CA PHE A 320 -2.80 5.12 -9.76
C PHE A 320 -3.35 6.49 -10.18
N PHE A 321 -4.48 6.93 -9.61
CA PHE A 321 -5.07 8.22 -10.00
C PHE A 321 -4.21 9.44 -9.63
N PRO A 322 -3.69 9.57 -8.39
CA PRO A 322 -2.67 10.57 -8.07
C PRO A 322 -1.46 10.53 -9.00
N ASP A 323 -0.96 9.33 -9.33
CA ASP A 323 0.19 9.16 -10.21
C ASP A 323 -0.07 9.69 -11.63
N ILE A 324 -1.30 9.55 -12.16
CA ILE A 324 -1.66 10.16 -13.46
C ILE A 324 -1.39 11.67 -13.40
N VAL A 325 -1.76 12.34 -12.31
CA VAL A 325 -1.53 13.78 -12.15
C VAL A 325 -0.02 14.06 -12.08
N ILE A 326 0.73 13.33 -11.25
CA ILE A 326 2.17 13.50 -11.09
C ILE A 326 2.89 13.36 -12.44
N PHE A 327 2.65 12.27 -13.16
CA PHE A 327 3.33 12.00 -14.42
C PHE A 327 2.85 12.89 -15.56
N THR A 328 1.63 13.44 -15.48
CA THR A 328 1.19 14.50 -16.39
C THR A 328 1.99 15.78 -16.14
N PHE A 329 2.21 16.18 -14.88
CA PHE A 329 3.06 17.34 -14.56
C PHE A 329 4.51 17.12 -15.01
N TYR A 330 5.08 15.93 -14.80
CA TYR A 330 6.42 15.62 -15.33
C TYR A 330 6.48 15.65 -16.87
N ALA A 331 5.38 15.34 -17.56
CA ALA A 331 5.32 15.45 -19.00
C ALA A 331 5.20 16.91 -19.49
N MET A 332 4.57 17.79 -18.70
CA MET A 332 4.51 19.24 -18.98
C MET A 332 5.87 19.91 -18.79
N PHE A 333 6.65 19.44 -17.82
CA PHE A 333 7.93 20.02 -17.43
C PHE A 333 9.05 18.96 -17.49
N PRO A 334 9.37 18.46 -18.70
CA PRO A 334 10.23 17.29 -18.92
C PRO A 334 11.71 17.47 -18.57
#